data_AF-C7MT69-F1
#
_entry.id   AF-C7MT69-F1
#
_cell.length_a   1.000
_cell.length_b   1.000
_cell.length_c   1.000
_cell.angle_alpha   90.00
_cell.angle_beta   90.00
_cell.angle_gamma   90.00
#
_symmetry.space_group_name_H-M   'P 1'
#
loop_
_entity.id
_entity.type
_entity.pdbx_description
1 polymer ?
#
loop_
_entity_poly.entity_id
_entity_poly.type
_entity_poly.pdbx_seq_one_letter_code
_entity_poly.pdbx_strand_id
1 'polypeptide(L)'
;MTSVTSRGGSADRYAHHVSAPESRSDVQRRLLSAATRLFAEHGFDRTSVSQIVEAAGVTKGAMYHYFRSKDDLLYEIYARVLREQTRRLEALAASGGPVAKRLHSIASDVVVSTIANLDDATIFFQSLHQLDPVMRKTVRAERRRYHERFRGLIEEGQRTGEFRADKPAEIIVDFFFGAVHHLAYWYRPSGELSAQQVGDHFADLLLDSLRPR
;
A
#
# COMPACT_ATOMS: atom_id res chain seq x y z
N MET A 1 -11.58 -68.14 41.89
CA MET A 1 -10.19 -68.07 41.39
C MET A 1 -10.25 -67.58 39.96
N THR A 2 -9.73 -66.43 39.52
CA THR A 2 -9.02 -65.32 40.17
C THR A 2 -9.14 -64.11 39.22
N SER A 3 -9.26 -62.92 39.80
CA SER A 3 -9.33 -61.59 39.19
C SER A 3 -8.04 -61.11 38.51
N VAL A 4 -8.09 -59.84 38.02
CA VAL A 4 -7.01 -58.85 37.74
C VAL A 4 -6.88 -58.54 36.23
N THR A 5 -7.55 -57.51 35.68
CA THR A 5 -7.26 -56.05 35.64
C THR A 5 -5.98 -55.59 34.91
N SER A 6 -6.20 -54.74 33.89
CA SER A 6 -5.63 -53.39 33.70
C SER A 6 -4.31 -53.15 32.91
N ARG A 7 -4.35 -51.99 32.21
CA ARG A 7 -3.32 -51.14 31.57
C ARG A 7 -2.86 -51.59 30.18
N GLY A 8 -2.87 -50.74 29.15
CA GLY A 8 -2.83 -49.28 29.11
C GLY A 8 -1.70 -48.87 28.17
N GLY A 9 -1.97 -48.06 27.16
CA GLY A 9 -0.92 -47.70 26.19
C GLY A 9 -1.41 -46.85 25.03
N SER A 10 -2.09 -45.75 25.33
CA SER A 10 -2.26 -44.61 24.42
C SER A 10 -0.87 -44.11 24.01
N ALA A 11 -0.47 -44.35 22.77
CA ALA A 11 0.76 -43.81 22.21
C ALA A 11 0.51 -43.36 20.76
N ASP A 12 -0.33 -42.35 20.57
CA ASP A 12 -0.41 -41.66 19.29
C ASP A 12 -0.78 -40.17 19.45
N ARG A 13 -0.11 -39.50 20.41
CA ARG A 13 -0.33 -38.07 20.70
C ARG A 13 0.95 -37.30 20.95
N TYR A 14 1.97 -37.44 20.11
CA TYR A 14 3.05 -36.45 20.02
C TYR A 14 3.66 -36.40 18.60
N ALA A 15 2.80 -36.20 17.59
CA ALA A 15 3.30 -35.60 16.36
C ALA A 15 3.46 -34.10 16.62
N HIS A 16 4.62 -33.70 17.16
CA HIS A 16 5.07 -32.32 17.07
C HIS A 16 5.07 -31.95 15.59
N HIS A 17 4.10 -31.15 15.17
CA HIS A 17 4.10 -30.50 13.88
C HIS A 17 5.21 -29.44 13.94
N VAL A 18 6.45 -29.87 13.72
CA VAL A 18 7.58 -28.95 13.54
C VAL A 18 7.36 -28.32 12.17
N SER A 19 6.69 -27.18 12.16
CA SER A 19 6.62 -26.32 10.99
C SER A 19 8.05 -26.06 10.51
N ALA A 20 8.28 -26.23 9.20
CA ALA A 20 9.55 -25.92 8.56
C ALA A 20 10.05 -24.52 8.99
N PRO A 21 11.37 -24.27 9.08
CA PRO A 21 11.88 -22.96 9.45
C PRO A 21 11.23 -21.89 8.57
N GLU A 22 10.44 -21.02 9.19
CA GLU A 22 9.68 -20.00 8.48
C GLU A 22 10.65 -19.16 7.64
N SER A 23 10.30 -18.90 6.38
CA SER A 23 11.16 -18.08 5.54
C SER A 23 11.27 -16.68 6.16
N ARG A 24 12.46 -16.08 6.06
CA ARG A 24 12.74 -14.73 6.56
C ARG A 24 11.72 -13.70 6.03
N SER A 25 11.20 -13.90 4.82
CA SER A 25 10.16 -13.09 4.19
C SER A 25 8.77 -13.27 4.81
N ASP A 26 8.43 -14.45 5.33
CA ASP A 26 7.09 -14.71 5.89
C ASP A 26 6.86 -13.99 7.21
N VAL A 27 7.87 -13.97 8.08
CA VAL A 27 7.80 -13.24 9.36
C VAL A 27 7.63 -11.75 9.11
N GLN A 28 8.43 -11.17 8.21
CA GLN A 28 8.32 -9.75 7.86
C GLN A 28 6.94 -9.41 7.31
N ARG A 29 6.41 -10.24 6.40
CA ARG A 29 5.07 -10.05 5.82
C ARG A 29 3.96 -10.11 6.86
N ARG A 30 4.03 -11.06 7.81
CA ARG A 30 3.07 -11.18 8.91
C ARG A 30 3.11 -9.98 9.85
N LEU A 31 4.30 -9.51 10.21
CA LEU A 31 4.47 -8.29 11.03
C LEU A 31 3.86 -7.06 10.36
N LEU A 32 4.14 -6.85 9.07
CA LEU A 32 3.58 -5.73 8.32
C LEU A 32 2.06 -5.84 8.19
N SER A 33 1.53 -7.03 7.89
CA SER A 33 0.08 -7.25 7.78
C SER A 33 -0.65 -7.01 9.10
N ALA A 34 -0.10 -7.51 10.22
CA ALA A 34 -0.65 -7.27 11.54
C ALA A 34 -0.58 -5.79 11.93
N ALA A 35 0.55 -5.13 11.66
CA ALA A 35 0.73 -3.71 11.93
C ALA A 35 -0.22 -2.84 11.10
N THR A 36 -0.33 -3.05 9.78
CA THR A 36 -1.30 -2.35 8.91
C THR A 36 -2.71 -2.47 9.50
N ARG A 37 -3.18 -3.69 9.76
CA ARG A 37 -4.54 -3.90 10.26
C ARG A 37 -4.79 -3.18 11.58
N LEU A 38 -3.90 -3.35 12.56
CA LEU A 38 -4.06 -2.73 13.88
C LEU A 38 -3.94 -1.20 13.82
N PHE A 39 -3.06 -0.66 12.98
CA PHE A 39 -2.96 0.79 12.79
C PHE A 39 -4.21 1.36 12.11
N ALA A 40 -4.82 0.66 11.16
CA ALA A 40 -6.09 1.08 10.55
C ALA A 40 -7.26 1.01 11.55
N GLU A 41 -7.36 -0.07 12.33
CA GLU A 41 -8.47 -0.29 13.28
C GLU A 41 -8.37 0.59 14.54
N HIS A 42 -7.16 0.79 15.07
CA HIS A 42 -6.95 1.42 16.37
C HIS A 42 -6.16 2.72 16.29
N GLY A 43 -5.54 3.07 15.17
CA GLY A 43 -4.60 4.17 15.06
C GLY A 43 -3.19 3.79 15.55
N PHE A 44 -2.18 4.49 15.02
CA PHE A 44 -0.77 4.21 15.31
C PHE A 44 -0.43 4.33 16.80
N ASP A 45 -0.81 5.43 17.46
CA ASP A 45 -0.45 5.69 18.87
C ASP A 45 -1.03 4.66 19.84
N ARG A 46 -2.27 4.23 19.62
CA ARG A 46 -2.98 3.27 20.49
C ARG A 46 -2.56 1.81 20.26
N THR A 47 -1.76 1.54 19.23
CA THR A 47 -1.25 0.21 18.93
C THR A 47 0.14 0.01 19.54
N SER A 48 0.31 -1.05 20.34
CA SER A 48 1.58 -1.42 20.96
C SER A 48 2.32 -2.50 20.17
N VAL A 49 3.65 -2.56 20.31
CA VAL A 49 4.47 -3.65 19.72
C VAL A 49 4.01 -5.02 20.22
N SER A 50 3.57 -5.13 21.48
CA SER A 50 3.03 -6.39 22.03
C SER A 50 1.82 -6.90 21.24
N GLN A 51 0.84 -6.03 20.96
CA GLN A 51 -0.33 -6.39 20.17
C GLN A 51 0.04 -6.82 18.75
N ILE A 52 1.00 -6.14 18.13
CA ILE A 52 1.47 -6.47 16.77
C ILE A 52 2.09 -7.85 16.73
N VAL A 53 3.02 -8.16 17.65
CA VAL A 53 3.71 -9.46 17.63
C VAL A 53 2.80 -10.61 18.01
N GLU A 54 1.85 -10.39 18.91
CA GLU A 54 0.80 -11.36 19.25
C GLU A 54 -0.09 -11.65 18.04
N ALA A 55 -0.61 -10.61 17.39
CA ALA A 55 -1.43 -10.76 16.18
C ALA A 55 -0.67 -11.38 15.00
N ALA A 56 0.64 -11.09 14.90
CA ALA A 56 1.52 -11.68 13.89
C ALA A 56 1.99 -13.10 14.26
N GLY A 57 1.72 -13.60 15.47
CA GLY A 57 2.16 -14.91 15.95
C GLY A 57 3.69 -15.05 16.09
N VAL A 58 4.40 -13.96 16.40
CA VAL A 58 5.87 -13.93 16.53
C VAL A 58 6.31 -13.37 17.89
N THR A 59 7.60 -13.48 18.18
CA THR A 59 8.18 -12.89 19.41
C THR A 59 8.58 -11.42 19.19
N LYS A 60 8.72 -10.65 20.29
CA LYS A 60 9.32 -9.31 20.23
C LYS A 60 10.76 -9.34 19.68
N GLY A 61 11.54 -10.36 20.05
CA GLY A 61 12.88 -10.55 19.53
C GLY A 61 12.89 -10.72 18.00
N ALA A 62 11.93 -11.48 17.46
CA ALA A 62 11.75 -11.57 16.01
C ALA A 62 11.40 -10.21 15.41
N MET A 63 10.46 -9.45 15.97
CA MET A 63 10.14 -8.10 15.48
C MET A 63 11.35 -7.18 15.45
N TYR A 64 12.12 -7.10 16.55
CA TYR A 64 13.31 -6.25 16.64
C TYR A 64 14.48 -6.72 15.75
N HIS A 65 14.47 -7.97 15.28
CA HIS A 65 15.39 -8.44 14.26
C HIS A 65 15.10 -7.80 12.87
N TYR A 66 13.84 -7.50 12.56
CA TYR A 66 13.43 -6.92 11.27
C TYR A 66 13.21 -5.41 11.30
N PHE A 67 12.67 -4.89 12.41
CA PHE A 67 12.26 -3.50 12.55
C PHE A 67 12.75 -2.97 13.89
N ARG A 68 13.47 -1.85 13.91
CA ARG A 68 14.08 -1.32 15.15
C ARG A 68 13.03 -0.70 16.07
N SER A 69 11.87 -0.33 15.52
CA SER A 69 10.81 0.40 16.22
C SER A 69 9.43 0.15 15.61
N LYS A 70 8.39 0.68 16.27
CA LYS A 70 7.04 0.74 15.72
C LYS A 70 6.97 1.72 14.53
N ASP A 71 7.74 2.80 14.58
CA ASP A 71 7.90 3.77 13.50
C ASP A 71 8.49 3.13 12.24
N ASP A 72 9.45 2.22 12.38
CA ASP A 72 10.03 1.45 11.26
C ASP A 72 8.97 0.62 10.52
N LEU A 73 8.02 0.03 11.27
CA LEU A 73 6.88 -0.66 10.67
C LEU A 73 5.99 0.30 9.89
N LEU A 74 5.65 1.45 10.48
CA LEU A 74 4.80 2.46 9.84
C LEU A 74 5.46 3.01 8.56
N TYR A 75 6.76 3.30 8.62
CA TYR A 75 7.54 3.72 7.47
C TYR A 75 7.56 2.65 6.37
N GLU A 76 7.81 1.37 6.71
CA GLU A 76 7.89 0.30 5.72
C GLU A 76 6.53 0.06 5.04
N ILE A 77 5.41 0.20 5.77
CA ILE A 77 4.06 0.16 5.19
C ILE A 77 3.92 1.22 4.08
N TYR A 78 4.32 2.47 4.35
CA TYR A 78 4.28 3.54 3.35
C TYR A 78 5.25 3.32 2.20
N ALA A 79 6.51 3.02 2.52
CA ALA A 79 7.58 2.89 1.54
C ALA A 79 7.33 1.71 0.58
N ARG A 80 6.72 0.61 1.05
CA ARG A 80 6.35 -0.53 0.20
C ARG A 80 5.35 -0.12 -0.88
N VAL A 81 4.29 0.57 -0.50
CA VAL A 81 3.23 0.99 -1.44
C VAL A 81 3.76 2.00 -2.46
N LEU A 82 4.53 3.00 -2.02
CA LEU A 82 5.12 3.99 -2.93
C LEU A 82 6.17 3.37 -3.87
N ARG A 83 7.02 2.45 -3.39
CA ARG A 83 8.00 1.75 -4.25
C ARG A 83 7.31 0.99 -5.35
N GLU A 84 6.25 0.25 -5.01
CA GLU A 84 5.53 -0.57 -5.98
C GLU A 84 4.75 0.28 -7.00
N GLN A 85 4.08 1.36 -6.58
CA GLN A 85 3.46 2.32 -7.49
C GLN A 85 4.49 3.00 -8.40
N THR A 86 5.66 3.36 -7.86
CA THR A 86 6.75 3.98 -8.64
C THR A 86 7.25 3.01 -9.71
N ARG A 87 7.48 1.74 -9.36
CA ARG A 87 7.92 0.70 -10.29
C ARG A 87 6.94 0.52 -11.45
N ARG A 88 5.63 0.46 -11.16
CA ARG A 88 4.60 0.32 -12.20
C ARG A 88 4.48 1.57 -13.07
N LEU A 89 4.52 2.76 -12.47
CA LEU A 89 4.55 4.01 -13.21
C LEU A 89 5.73 4.05 -14.18
N GLU A 90 6.94 3.74 -13.70
CA GLU A 90 8.15 3.75 -14.54
C GLU A 90 8.06 2.74 -15.70
N ALA A 91 7.54 1.54 -15.44
CA ALA A 91 7.33 0.52 -16.48
C ALA A 91 6.32 0.97 -17.55
N LEU A 92 5.19 1.56 -17.14
CA LEU A 92 4.16 2.05 -18.04
C LEU A 92 4.61 3.32 -18.79
N ALA A 93 5.37 4.20 -18.15
CA ALA A 93 5.92 5.39 -18.79
C ALA A 93 6.93 5.02 -19.89
N ALA A 94 7.65 3.90 -19.72
CA ALA A 94 8.64 3.37 -20.66
C ALA A 94 8.04 2.50 -21.78
N SER A 95 6.73 2.19 -21.77
CA SER A 95 6.12 1.26 -22.74
C SER A 95 6.06 1.79 -24.18
N GLY A 96 6.46 3.04 -24.42
CA GLY A 96 6.33 3.72 -25.70
C GLY A 96 4.89 4.06 -26.07
N GLY A 97 4.71 4.71 -27.22
CA GLY A 97 3.40 5.12 -27.74
C GLY A 97 2.89 6.48 -27.23
N PRO A 98 1.65 6.85 -27.62
CA PRO A 98 1.05 8.15 -27.27
C PRO A 98 1.04 8.41 -25.77
N VAL A 99 1.31 9.65 -25.35
CA VAL A 99 1.40 9.96 -23.92
C VAL A 99 0.04 9.86 -23.24
N ALA A 100 -1.07 10.12 -23.94
CA ALA A 100 -2.43 9.90 -23.45
C ALA A 100 -2.65 8.46 -23.01
N LYS A 101 -2.21 7.47 -23.82
CA LYS A 101 -2.37 6.05 -23.48
C LYS A 101 -1.54 5.66 -22.26
N ARG A 102 -0.29 6.12 -22.18
CA ARG A 102 0.58 5.86 -21.02
C ARG A 102 0.00 6.49 -19.75
N LEU A 103 -0.42 7.77 -19.83
CA LEU A 103 -1.01 8.49 -18.72
C LEU A 103 -2.32 7.86 -18.24
N HIS A 104 -3.18 7.40 -19.16
CA HIS A 104 -4.41 6.67 -18.83
C HIS A 104 -4.11 5.40 -18.02
N SER A 105 -3.24 4.53 -18.54
CA SER A 105 -2.86 3.29 -17.86
C SER A 105 -2.28 3.54 -16.47
N ILE A 106 -1.44 4.58 -16.33
CA ILE A 106 -0.84 4.95 -15.04
C ILE A 106 -1.90 5.49 -14.08
N ALA A 107 -2.80 6.36 -14.55
CA ALA A 107 -3.88 6.91 -13.74
C ALA A 107 -4.84 5.82 -13.23
N SER A 108 -5.19 4.86 -14.10
CA SER A 108 -6.01 3.71 -13.73
C SER A 108 -5.27 2.80 -12.72
N ASP A 109 -3.99 2.48 -12.96
CA ASP A 109 -3.17 1.67 -12.04
C ASP A 109 -3.06 2.29 -10.64
N VAL A 110 -2.88 3.61 -10.54
CA VAL A 110 -2.82 4.33 -9.27
C VAL A 110 -4.10 4.14 -8.46
N VAL A 111 -5.25 4.29 -9.11
CA VAL A 111 -6.54 4.15 -8.44
C VAL A 111 -6.77 2.71 -8.01
N VAL A 112 -6.57 1.76 -8.92
CA VAL A 112 -6.75 0.32 -8.66
C VAL A 112 -5.84 -0.13 -7.52
N SER A 113 -4.57 0.27 -7.56
CA SER A 113 -3.62 -0.11 -6.51
C SER A 113 -3.85 0.62 -5.19
N THR A 114 -4.39 1.84 -5.20
CA THR A 114 -4.85 2.50 -3.97
C THR A 114 -6.04 1.76 -3.37
N ILE A 115 -7.00 1.33 -4.18
CA ILE A 115 -8.16 0.55 -3.74
C ILE A 115 -7.76 -0.82 -3.18
N ALA A 116 -6.73 -1.45 -3.75
CA ALA A 116 -6.19 -2.70 -3.21
C ALA A 116 -5.50 -2.51 -1.85
N ASN A 117 -5.18 -1.28 -1.44
CA ASN A 117 -4.44 -0.93 -0.23
C ASN A 117 -5.12 0.22 0.56
N LEU A 118 -6.46 0.23 0.67
CA LEU A 118 -7.20 1.33 1.33
C LEU A 118 -6.82 1.52 2.80
N ASP A 119 -6.47 0.44 3.50
CA ASP A 119 -5.97 0.53 4.88
C ASP A 119 -4.66 1.31 4.94
N ASP A 120 -3.71 1.00 4.05
CA ASP A 120 -2.43 1.72 3.94
C ASP A 120 -2.66 3.21 3.62
N ALA A 121 -3.61 3.51 2.71
CA ALA A 121 -4.00 4.88 2.37
C ALA A 121 -4.62 5.62 3.56
N THR A 122 -5.51 4.96 4.32
CA THR A 122 -6.14 5.52 5.53
C THR A 122 -5.09 5.84 6.60
N ILE A 123 -4.19 4.88 6.85
CA ILE A 123 -3.08 5.05 7.79
C ILE A 123 -2.19 6.22 7.36
N PHE A 124 -1.96 6.43 6.06
CA PHE A 124 -1.16 7.55 5.56
C PHE A 124 -1.75 8.90 5.97
N PHE A 125 -3.03 9.13 5.71
CA PHE A 125 -3.66 10.41 6.04
C PHE A 125 -3.76 10.65 7.54
N GLN A 126 -4.02 9.59 8.31
CA GLN A 126 -4.19 9.72 9.76
C GLN A 126 -2.87 9.81 10.51
N SER A 127 -1.81 9.13 10.07
CA SER A 127 -0.64 8.87 10.91
C SER A 127 0.68 9.46 10.40
N LEU A 128 0.73 10.03 9.18
CA LEU A 128 1.98 10.58 8.63
C LEU A 128 2.62 11.65 9.52
N HIS A 129 1.80 12.44 10.22
CA HIS A 129 2.29 13.48 11.11
C HIS A 129 2.94 12.94 12.40
N GLN A 130 2.65 11.68 12.75
CA GLN A 130 3.13 10.98 13.95
C GLN A 130 4.50 10.31 13.75
N LEU A 131 4.94 10.10 12.51
CA LEU A 131 6.30 9.64 12.23
C LEU A 131 7.35 10.62 12.78
N ASP A 132 8.49 10.08 13.23
CA ASP A 132 9.68 10.87 13.51
C ASP A 132 10.00 11.84 12.35
N PRO A 133 10.44 13.08 12.63
CA PRO A 133 10.69 14.09 11.60
C PRO A 133 11.59 13.63 10.44
N VAL A 134 12.58 12.77 10.71
CA VAL A 134 13.48 12.24 9.68
C VAL A 134 12.72 11.32 8.74
N MET A 135 11.99 10.34 9.27
CA MET A 135 11.22 9.38 8.47
C MET A 135 10.09 10.09 7.70
N ARG A 136 9.41 11.03 8.35
CA ARG A 136 8.39 11.87 7.72
C ARG A 136 8.94 12.67 6.54
N LYS A 137 10.15 13.22 6.66
CA LYS A 137 10.83 13.94 5.56
C LYS A 137 11.14 12.99 4.40
N THR A 138 11.61 11.78 4.69
CA THR A 138 11.90 10.76 3.68
C THR A 138 10.63 10.37 2.91
N VAL A 139 9.54 10.02 3.59
CA VAL A 139 8.27 9.65 2.95
C VAL A 139 7.72 10.79 2.08
N ARG A 140 7.80 12.04 2.57
CA ARG A 140 7.40 13.21 1.78
C ARG A 140 8.25 13.40 0.52
N ALA A 141 9.56 13.13 0.61
CA ALA A 141 10.45 13.23 -0.54
C ALA A 141 10.17 12.13 -1.57
N GLU A 142 9.92 10.89 -1.14
CA GLU A 142 9.55 9.78 -2.02
C GLU A 142 8.22 10.07 -2.74
N ARG A 143 7.21 10.54 -2.01
CA ARG A 143 5.93 10.92 -2.60
C ARG A 143 6.06 12.08 -3.59
N ARG A 144 6.87 13.10 -3.27
CA ARG A 144 7.16 14.20 -4.19
C ARG A 144 7.78 13.69 -5.49
N ARG A 145 8.78 12.81 -5.39
CA ARG A 145 9.43 12.18 -6.56
C ARG A 145 8.47 11.36 -7.40
N TYR A 146 7.49 10.73 -6.77
CA TYR A 146 6.42 10.00 -7.46
C TYR A 146 5.50 10.96 -8.24
N HIS A 147 5.02 12.03 -7.59
CA HIS A 147 4.20 13.06 -8.24
C HIS A 147 4.95 13.77 -9.38
N GLU A 148 6.24 14.04 -9.21
CA GLU A 148 7.08 14.67 -10.24
C GLU A 148 7.17 13.81 -11.51
N ARG A 149 7.24 12.48 -11.39
CA ARG A 149 7.22 11.58 -12.55
C ARG A 149 5.88 11.60 -13.27
N PHE A 150 4.78 11.55 -12.52
CA PHE A 150 3.43 11.65 -13.09
C PHE A 150 3.23 13.00 -13.79
N ARG A 151 3.64 14.11 -13.15
CA ARG A 151 3.64 15.46 -13.72
C ARG A 151 4.42 15.52 -15.04
N GLY A 152 5.56 14.85 -15.11
CA GLY A 152 6.40 14.80 -16.31
C GLY A 152 5.66 14.28 -17.55
N LEU A 153 4.71 13.34 -17.41
CA LEU A 153 3.89 12.87 -18.53
C LEU A 153 2.87 13.91 -19.00
N ILE A 154 2.28 14.66 -18.07
CA ILE A 154 1.39 15.77 -18.43
C ILE A 154 2.19 16.85 -19.16
N GLU A 155 3.38 17.20 -18.65
CA GLU A 155 4.26 18.18 -19.29
C GLU A 155 4.80 17.72 -20.64
N GLU A 156 5.04 16.41 -20.81
CA GLU A 156 5.36 15.82 -22.09
C GLU A 156 4.22 16.06 -23.09
N GLY A 157 2.98 15.71 -22.74
CA GLY A 157 1.83 15.93 -23.62
C GLY A 157 1.52 17.39 -23.90
N GLN A 158 1.78 18.28 -22.94
CA GLN A 158 1.68 19.73 -23.15
C GLN A 158 2.72 20.24 -24.16
N ARG A 159 3.97 19.76 -24.08
CA ARG A 159 5.02 20.13 -25.04
C ARG A 159 4.78 19.57 -26.44
N THR A 160 4.22 18.37 -26.56
CA THR A 160 3.92 17.75 -27.86
C THR A 160 2.62 18.25 -28.47
N GLY A 161 1.82 19.03 -27.73
CA GLY A 161 0.50 19.50 -28.16
C GLY A 161 -0.60 18.43 -28.08
N GLU A 162 -0.31 17.25 -27.55
CA GLU A 162 -1.30 16.19 -27.31
C GLU A 162 -2.29 16.60 -26.20
N PHE A 163 -1.84 17.42 -25.24
CA PHE A 163 -2.66 17.99 -24.17
C PHE A 163 -2.71 19.52 -24.22
N ARG A 164 -3.80 20.09 -23.70
CA ARG A 164 -3.92 21.54 -23.46
C ARG A 164 -2.82 22.05 -22.53
N ALA A 165 -2.30 23.24 -22.82
CA ALA A 165 -1.22 23.88 -22.05
C ALA A 165 -1.66 25.14 -21.28
N ASP A 166 -2.96 25.49 -21.26
CA ASP A 166 -3.47 26.67 -20.54
C ASP A 166 -3.60 26.46 -19.01
N LYS A 167 -3.31 25.26 -18.51
CA LYS A 167 -3.32 24.90 -17.09
C LYS A 167 -1.97 24.35 -16.65
N PRO A 168 -1.40 24.82 -15.54
CA PRO A 168 -0.18 24.24 -14.98
C PRO A 168 -0.37 22.75 -14.66
N ALA A 169 0.59 21.91 -15.07
CA ALA A 169 0.57 20.48 -14.80
C ALA A 169 0.47 20.15 -13.30
N GLU A 170 1.09 20.97 -12.43
CA GLU A 170 1.03 20.81 -10.98
C GLU A 170 -0.40 20.85 -10.44
N ILE A 171 -1.25 21.77 -10.92
CA ILE A 171 -2.65 21.88 -10.50
C ILE A 171 -3.45 20.63 -10.92
N ILE A 172 -3.16 20.09 -12.11
CA ILE A 172 -3.83 18.89 -12.63
C ILE A 172 -3.44 17.67 -11.78
N VAL A 173 -2.16 17.55 -11.42
CA VAL A 173 -1.64 16.49 -10.54
C VAL A 173 -2.30 16.57 -9.16
N ASP A 174 -2.35 17.76 -8.55
CA ASP A 174 -2.96 17.95 -7.23
C ASP A 174 -4.46 17.64 -7.24
N PHE A 175 -5.18 18.04 -8.30
CA PHE A 175 -6.58 17.70 -8.47
C PHE A 175 -6.80 16.18 -8.57
N PHE A 176 -6.05 15.51 -9.45
CA PHE A 176 -6.17 14.06 -9.66
C PHE A 176 -5.84 13.28 -8.39
N PHE A 177 -4.67 13.52 -7.79
CA PHE A 177 -4.27 12.82 -6.58
C PHE A 177 -5.14 13.18 -5.38
N GLY A 178 -5.65 14.42 -5.29
CA GLY A 178 -6.66 14.80 -4.31
C GLY A 178 -7.88 13.87 -4.34
N ALA A 179 -8.39 13.59 -5.54
CA ALA A 179 -9.49 12.64 -5.71
C ALA A 179 -9.10 11.20 -5.34
N VAL A 180 -7.90 10.74 -5.74
CA VAL A 180 -7.38 9.40 -5.38
C VAL A 180 -7.29 9.22 -3.87
N HIS A 181 -6.76 10.20 -3.13
CA HIS A 181 -6.65 10.12 -1.67
C HIS A 181 -7.99 10.04 -0.96
N HIS A 182 -9.04 10.61 -1.58
CA HIS A 182 -10.38 10.59 -1.01
C HIS A 182 -11.04 9.20 -1.13
N LEU A 183 -10.53 8.28 -1.97
CA LEU A 183 -11.06 6.93 -2.16
C LEU A 183 -11.26 6.16 -0.85
N ALA A 184 -10.31 6.30 0.09
CA ALA A 184 -10.38 5.68 1.42
C ALA A 184 -11.64 6.02 2.23
N TYR A 185 -12.32 7.12 1.92
CA TYR A 185 -13.49 7.59 2.66
C TYR A 185 -14.83 7.14 2.06
N TRP A 186 -14.88 6.80 0.77
CA TRP A 186 -16.15 6.54 0.10
C TRP A 186 -16.19 5.23 -0.69
N TYR A 187 -15.07 4.73 -1.20
CA TYR A 187 -15.07 3.51 -1.99
C TYR A 187 -15.39 2.31 -1.11
N ARG A 188 -16.28 1.45 -1.60
CA ARG A 188 -16.68 0.22 -0.92
C ARG A 188 -16.48 -0.95 -1.87
N PRO A 189 -15.66 -1.97 -1.54
CA PRO A 189 -15.47 -3.15 -2.39
C PRO A 189 -16.77 -3.91 -2.72
N SER A 190 -17.79 -3.81 -1.85
CA SER A 190 -19.11 -4.39 -2.06
C SER A 190 -20.09 -3.49 -2.82
N GLY A 191 -19.63 -2.34 -3.33
CA GLY A 191 -20.43 -1.40 -4.11
C GLY A 191 -20.63 -1.85 -5.56
N GLU A 192 -21.31 -1.01 -6.34
CA GLU A 192 -21.67 -1.31 -7.73
C GLU A 192 -20.48 -1.25 -8.70
N LEU A 193 -19.48 -0.42 -8.40
CA LEU A 193 -18.30 -0.24 -9.25
C LEU A 193 -17.12 -1.04 -8.69
N SER A 194 -16.52 -1.85 -9.57
CA SER A 194 -15.24 -2.51 -9.29
C SER A 194 -14.08 -1.51 -9.26
N ALA A 195 -12.97 -1.90 -8.64
CA ALA A 195 -11.76 -1.10 -8.59
C ALA A 195 -11.28 -0.68 -9.98
N GLN A 196 -11.34 -1.60 -10.95
CA GLN A 196 -10.95 -1.34 -12.33
C GLN A 196 -11.85 -0.30 -12.99
N GLN A 197 -13.18 -0.41 -12.83
CA GLN A 197 -14.12 0.58 -13.37
C GLN A 197 -13.89 1.97 -12.76
N VAL A 198 -13.64 2.05 -11.45
CA VAL A 198 -13.31 3.34 -10.80
C VAL A 198 -12.00 3.89 -11.34
N GLY A 199 -10.97 3.04 -11.51
CA GLY A 199 -9.69 3.45 -12.10
C GLY A 199 -9.82 3.99 -13.51
N ASP A 200 -10.58 3.29 -14.36
CA ASP A 200 -10.80 3.70 -15.74
C ASP A 200 -11.58 5.02 -15.80
N HIS A 201 -12.63 5.19 -15.00
CA HIS A 201 -13.38 6.45 -14.93
C HIS A 201 -12.51 7.63 -14.45
N PHE A 202 -11.65 7.41 -13.46
CA PHE A 202 -10.73 8.45 -12.99
C PHE A 202 -9.70 8.82 -14.07
N ALA A 203 -9.18 7.84 -14.79
CA ALA A 203 -8.25 8.04 -15.89
C ALA A 203 -8.92 8.78 -17.07
N ASP A 204 -10.16 8.43 -17.41
CA ASP A 204 -10.96 9.09 -18.45
C ASP A 204 -11.23 10.55 -18.07
N LEU A 205 -11.67 10.83 -16.84
CA LEU A 205 -11.89 12.20 -16.36
C LEU A 205 -10.61 13.04 -16.39
N LEU A 206 -9.47 12.45 -16.03
CA LEU A 206 -8.17 13.10 -16.15
C LEU A 206 -7.86 13.46 -17.60
N LEU A 207 -7.97 12.51 -18.54
CA LEU A 207 -7.69 12.77 -19.95
C LEU A 207 -8.66 13.77 -20.57
N ASP A 208 -9.94 13.71 -20.21
CA ASP A 208 -10.95 14.64 -20.68
C ASP A 208 -10.64 16.07 -20.23
N SER A 209 -10.12 16.24 -19.01
CA SER A 209 -9.66 17.53 -18.52
C SER A 209 -8.47 18.10 -19.30
N LEU A 210 -7.70 17.23 -19.96
CA LEU A 210 -6.46 17.53 -20.70
C LEU A 210 -6.65 17.73 -22.20
N ARG A 211 -7.86 17.50 -22.75
CA ARG A 211 -8.12 17.63 -24.19
C ARG A 211 -7.71 19.00 -24.73
N PRO A 212 -7.02 19.07 -25.89
CA PRO A 212 -6.72 20.32 -26.57
C PRO A 212 -7.99 21.13 -26.87
N ARG A 213 -7.86 22.45 -26.93
CA ARG A 213 -8.94 23.36 -27.35
C ARG A 213 -8.99 23.52 -28.86
#